data_AF-A0A8J2T8X1-F1
#
_entry.id   AF-A0A8J2T8X1-F1
#
_cell.length_a   1.000
_cell.length_b   1.000
_cell.length_c   1.000
_cell.angle_alpha   90.00
_cell.angle_beta   90.00
_cell.angle_gamma   90.00
#
_symmetry.space_group_name_H-M   'P 1'
#
loop_
_entity.id
_entity.type
_entity.pdbx_description
1 polymer ?
#
loop_
_entity_poly.entity_id
_entity_poly.type
_entity_poly.pdbx_seq_one_letter_code
_entity_poly.pdbx_strand_id
1 'polypeptide(L)'
;MDFTSDSKLGSQHSAEPSASTTASVTGLDAEQERVLELQDRRDELLERRRTLREEVERLEGEQQGIGIGRDTVFRRTALLDLAELVPESNPKLPSVLTLDGSTEVEEELRYKHDCLPLLNMDLRLKYLKEMYPHVSLSMQDSRTLVAEFHRMAQDPFQLQLKLSGGEVTLSENVRWVLGPLKTMQNPTAVLQGCYEFDRLRCRREMLFQEISTFAGSKGISSHTSGSLLSLERGALNLQFRFEIDIQEKFLFPHTRLESRLLKNSIPVSTPDVQSVLEGLMQEYGVLPGIVELCKACFT
;
A
#
# COMPACT_ATOMS: atom_id res chain seq x y z
N MET A 1 35.47 50.24 34.02
CA MET A 1 36.15 49.77 32.81
C MET A 1 35.34 50.28 31.65
N ASP A 2 35.93 51.26 30.99
CA ASP A 2 35.32 52.09 29.97
C ASP A 2 35.46 51.42 28.60
N PHE A 3 34.61 51.81 27.65
CA PHE A 3 35.10 52.63 26.53
C PHE A 3 33.92 53.40 25.92
N THR A 4 34.03 54.71 25.89
CA THR A 4 33.04 55.66 25.35
C THR A 4 33.73 56.68 24.46
N SER A 5 32.99 57.23 23.48
CA SER A 5 33.33 58.46 22.73
C SER A 5 34.55 58.33 21.79
N ASP A 6 34.76 59.13 20.73
CA ASP A 6 34.07 60.30 20.12
C ASP A 6 34.43 60.24 18.58
N SER A 7 33.90 61.00 17.61
CA SER A 7 33.02 62.18 17.62
C SER A 7 32.23 62.36 16.30
N LYS A 8 31.66 63.56 16.09
CA LYS A 8 30.98 64.03 14.87
C LYS A 8 31.93 64.84 13.96
N LEU A 9 31.56 64.95 12.68
CA LEU A 9 31.64 66.13 11.76
C LEU A 9 31.37 65.62 10.32
N GLY A 10 30.55 66.22 9.45
CA GLY A 10 29.61 67.36 9.44
C GLY A 10 28.83 67.27 8.09
N SER A 11 27.95 68.18 7.66
CA SER A 11 27.39 69.41 8.23
C SER A 11 26.00 69.69 7.62
N GLN A 12 25.25 70.60 8.26
CA GLN A 12 23.93 71.13 7.96
C GLN A 12 23.80 71.73 6.53
N HIS A 13 22.60 71.82 5.91
CA HIS A 13 21.60 72.83 6.29
C HIS A 13 20.19 72.64 5.70
N SER A 14 19.17 73.01 6.52
CA SER A 14 17.94 73.78 6.21
C SER A 14 17.11 73.44 4.96
N ALA A 15 15.78 73.27 4.98
CA ALA A 15 14.75 73.86 5.85
C ALA A 15 13.39 73.16 5.66
N GLU A 16 12.51 73.20 6.66
CA GLU A 16 11.06 73.13 6.40
C GLU A 16 10.59 74.44 5.76
N PRO A 17 9.52 74.41 4.95
CA PRO A 17 8.31 75.03 5.49
C PRO A 17 6.99 74.32 5.12
N SER A 18 6.11 74.29 6.13
CA SER A 18 4.70 74.69 6.05
C SER A 18 3.76 74.02 5.04
N ALA A 19 2.73 73.37 5.58
CA ALA A 19 1.53 73.00 4.84
C ALA A 19 0.86 74.22 4.17
N SER A 20 0.50 74.07 2.90
CA SER A 20 -0.55 74.86 2.26
C SER A 20 -1.32 74.00 1.26
N THR A 21 -2.63 74.21 1.23
CA THR A 21 -3.62 73.41 0.52
C THR A 21 -3.63 73.61 -1.00
N THR A 22 -3.66 72.52 -1.77
CA THR A 22 -4.49 72.38 -2.98
C THR A 22 -4.85 70.91 -3.19
N ALA A 23 -6.08 70.64 -3.63
CA ALA A 23 -6.54 69.30 -3.93
C ALA A 23 -6.27 68.91 -5.39
N SER A 24 -5.73 67.72 -5.61
CA SER A 24 -5.84 66.99 -6.88
C SER A 24 -5.72 65.49 -6.63
N VAL A 25 -6.83 64.77 -6.82
CA VAL A 25 -6.89 63.31 -6.83
C VAL A 25 -6.25 62.81 -8.13
N THR A 26 -5.39 61.78 -8.06
CA THR A 26 -5.43 60.52 -8.83
C THR A 26 -4.06 59.83 -8.83
N GLY A 27 -4.02 58.56 -8.42
CA GLY A 27 -2.82 57.72 -8.38
C GLY A 27 -2.78 56.95 -7.06
N LEU A 28 -3.22 55.70 -7.07
CA LEU A 28 -2.93 54.78 -5.98
C LEU A 28 -1.44 54.47 -6.01
N ASP A 29 -0.83 54.27 -4.84
CA ASP A 29 0.59 53.93 -4.79
C ASP A 29 0.78 52.51 -5.37
N ALA A 30 1.86 52.28 -6.12
CA ALA A 30 2.00 51.04 -6.91
C ALA A 30 2.07 49.76 -6.04
N GLU A 31 2.36 49.90 -4.75
CA GLU A 31 2.26 48.82 -3.77
C GLU A 31 0.81 48.58 -3.30
N GLN A 32 -0.02 49.62 -3.23
CA GLN A 32 -1.45 49.50 -2.87
C GLN A 32 -2.24 48.79 -3.97
N GLU A 33 -1.95 49.08 -5.24
CA GLU A 33 -2.55 48.36 -6.38
C GLU A 33 -2.20 46.87 -6.33
N ARG A 34 -0.93 46.50 -6.07
CA ARG A 34 -0.53 45.09 -5.90
C ARG A 34 -1.18 44.40 -4.71
N VAL A 35 -1.37 45.11 -3.60
CA VAL A 35 -2.07 44.56 -2.42
C VAL A 35 -3.55 44.33 -2.73
N LEU A 36 -4.19 45.20 -3.51
CA LEU A 36 -5.56 45.00 -4.02
C LEU A 36 -5.63 43.81 -4.97
N GLU A 37 -4.75 43.71 -5.97
CA GLU A 37 -4.69 42.56 -6.89
C GLU A 37 -4.52 41.22 -6.14
N LEU A 38 -3.70 41.19 -5.08
CA LEU A 38 -3.51 40.01 -4.25
C LEU A 38 -4.71 39.70 -3.34
N GLN A 39 -5.48 40.71 -2.93
CA GLN A 39 -6.73 40.51 -2.19
C GLN A 39 -7.84 39.99 -3.09
N ASP A 40 -8.03 40.59 -4.27
CA ASP A 40 -8.98 40.12 -5.28
C ASP A 40 -8.66 38.68 -5.70
N ARG A 41 -7.36 38.37 -5.92
CA ARG A 41 -6.92 37.02 -6.27
C ARG A 41 -7.10 36.01 -5.12
N ARG A 42 -6.93 36.43 -3.86
CA ARG A 42 -7.24 35.60 -2.70
C ARG A 42 -8.74 35.26 -2.67
N ASP A 43 -9.59 36.25 -2.92
CA ASP A 43 -11.03 36.09 -2.79
C ASP A 43 -11.62 35.26 -3.96
N GLU A 44 -11.10 35.42 -5.18
CA GLU A 44 -11.37 34.51 -6.31
C GLU A 44 -10.99 33.05 -5.98
N LEU A 45 -9.84 32.82 -5.33
CA LEU A 45 -9.40 31.49 -4.91
C LEU A 45 -10.25 30.91 -3.76
N LEU A 46 -10.73 31.75 -2.84
CA LEU A 46 -11.65 31.34 -1.78
C LEU A 46 -13.04 30.98 -2.32
N GLU A 47 -13.55 31.73 -3.30
CA GLU A 47 -14.80 31.42 -3.99
C GLU A 47 -14.69 30.16 -4.85
N ARG A 48 -13.56 29.97 -5.54
CA ARG A 48 -13.24 28.73 -6.26
C ARG A 48 -13.09 27.52 -5.32
N ARG A 49 -12.56 27.71 -4.11
CA ARG A 49 -12.51 26.66 -3.07
C ARG A 49 -13.91 26.33 -2.55
N ARG A 50 -14.79 27.31 -2.40
CA ARG A 50 -16.18 27.10 -1.95
C ARG A 50 -16.99 26.30 -2.97
N THR A 51 -16.98 26.74 -4.23
CA THR A 51 -17.68 26.05 -5.33
C THR A 51 -17.16 24.62 -5.55
N LEU A 52 -15.85 24.37 -5.42
CA LEU A 52 -15.31 23.01 -5.46
C LEU A 52 -15.72 22.14 -4.26
N ARG A 53 -15.95 22.71 -3.08
CA ARG A 53 -16.50 21.96 -1.93
C ARG A 53 -17.96 21.59 -2.15
N GLU A 54 -18.78 22.54 -2.59
CA GLU A 54 -20.20 22.31 -2.92
C GLU A 54 -20.36 21.25 -4.02
N GLU A 55 -19.46 21.23 -5.02
CA GLU A 55 -19.41 20.20 -6.06
C GLU A 55 -19.02 18.82 -5.51
N VAL A 56 -18.04 18.73 -4.60
CA VAL A 56 -17.66 17.46 -3.93
C VAL A 56 -18.80 16.93 -3.06
N GLU A 57 -19.43 17.77 -2.24
CA GLU A 57 -20.58 17.39 -1.41
C GLU A 57 -21.76 16.90 -2.27
N ARG A 58 -22.00 17.52 -3.45
CA ARG A 58 -22.99 17.02 -4.41
C ARG A 58 -22.63 15.63 -4.94
N LEU A 59 -21.39 15.44 -5.39
CA LEU A 59 -20.93 14.17 -5.96
C LEU A 59 -20.90 13.03 -4.93
N GLU A 60 -20.57 13.33 -3.67
CA GLU A 60 -20.65 12.36 -2.55
C GLU A 60 -22.11 11.99 -2.24
N GLY A 61 -23.03 12.96 -2.25
CA GLY A 61 -24.47 12.72 -2.11
C GLY A 61 -25.06 11.88 -3.25
N GLU A 62 -24.64 12.11 -4.49
CA GLU A 62 -25.05 11.33 -5.66
C GLU A 62 -24.51 9.88 -5.60
N GLN A 63 -23.29 9.67 -5.11
CA GLN A 63 -22.72 8.32 -4.94
C GLN A 63 -23.43 7.50 -3.85
N GLN A 64 -23.92 8.12 -2.77
CA GLN A 64 -24.70 7.42 -1.74
C GLN A 64 -26.06 6.92 -2.25
N GLY A 65 -26.57 7.44 -3.37
CA GLY A 65 -27.83 7.02 -3.99
C GLY A 65 -27.74 5.75 -4.85
N ILE A 66 -26.54 5.29 -5.23
CA ILE A 66 -26.34 4.16 -6.16
C ILE A 66 -25.65 3.00 -5.45
N GLY A 67 -26.47 2.12 -4.85
CA GLY A 67 -26.02 0.92 -4.14
C GLY A 67 -25.45 -0.18 -5.04
N ILE A 68 -24.29 0.06 -5.65
CA ILE A 68 -23.48 -0.96 -6.34
C ILE A 68 -22.06 -0.89 -5.78
N GLY A 69 -21.71 -1.87 -4.95
CA GLY A 69 -20.42 -1.91 -4.27
C GLY A 69 -19.24 -2.06 -5.23
N ARG A 70 -18.26 -1.17 -5.08
CA ARG A 70 -16.85 -1.40 -5.44
C ARG A 70 -15.96 -0.75 -4.39
N ASP A 71 -14.89 -1.44 -4.02
CA ASP A 71 -13.90 -1.03 -3.02
C ASP A 71 -13.01 0.12 -3.50
N THR A 72 -13.63 1.28 -3.75
CA THR A 72 -12.97 2.57 -3.93
C THR A 72 -13.40 3.51 -2.83
N VAL A 73 -13.32 3.04 -1.58
CA VAL A 73 -13.03 3.95 -0.48
C VAL A 73 -11.73 4.66 -0.88
N PHE A 74 -11.84 5.93 -1.24
CA PHE A 74 -10.71 6.84 -1.18
C PHE A 74 -10.19 6.75 0.25
N ARG A 75 -9.18 5.92 0.48
CA ARG A 75 -8.42 5.96 1.73
C ARG A 75 -7.94 7.41 1.79
N ARG A 76 -8.50 8.20 2.72
CA ARG A 76 -7.95 9.49 3.09
C ARG A 76 -6.46 9.25 3.22
N THR A 77 -5.67 9.98 2.42
CA THR A 77 -4.22 9.81 2.52
C THR A 77 -3.85 10.16 3.95
N ALA A 78 -2.95 9.40 4.58
CA ALA A 78 -2.56 9.62 5.96
C ALA A 78 -2.21 11.09 6.26
N LEU A 79 -1.71 11.81 5.25
CA LEU A 79 -1.41 13.23 5.25
C LEU A 79 -2.63 14.16 5.45
N LEU A 80 -3.82 13.78 4.96
CA LEU A 80 -5.06 14.54 5.15
C LEU A 80 -5.59 14.38 6.59
N ASP A 81 -5.61 13.15 7.13
CA ASP A 81 -5.98 12.92 8.52
C ASP A 81 -4.98 13.59 9.49
N LEU A 82 -3.68 13.61 9.14
CA LEU A 82 -2.67 14.36 9.90
C LEU A 82 -2.82 15.88 9.77
N ALA A 83 -3.32 16.40 8.65
CA ALA A 83 -3.58 17.83 8.47
C ALA A 83 -4.80 18.30 9.28
N GLU A 84 -5.81 17.45 9.48
CA GLU A 84 -6.95 17.72 10.37
C GLU A 84 -6.55 17.76 11.87
N LEU A 85 -5.41 17.16 12.24
CA LEU A 85 -4.85 17.14 13.61
C LEU A 85 -3.91 18.32 13.94
N VAL A 86 -3.69 19.25 13.01
CA VAL A 86 -2.88 20.46 13.28
C VAL A 86 -3.78 21.55 13.88
N PRO A 87 -3.63 21.93 15.16
CA PRO A 87 -4.46 22.99 15.73
C PRO A 87 -4.10 24.36 15.14
N GLU A 88 -5.11 25.11 14.67
CA GLU A 88 -4.93 26.45 14.07
C GLU A 88 -4.42 27.51 15.06
N SER A 89 -4.39 27.20 16.37
CA SER A 89 -4.00 28.14 17.42
C SER A 89 -2.49 28.16 17.68
N ASN A 90 -1.82 29.23 17.22
CA ASN A 90 -0.42 29.55 17.56
C ASN A 90 -0.22 29.61 19.10
N PRO A 91 0.51 28.66 19.73
CA PRO A 91 0.88 28.76 21.13
C PRO A 91 2.08 29.70 21.27
N LYS A 92 2.14 30.48 22.36
CA LYS A 92 3.35 31.23 22.71
C LYS A 92 4.48 30.23 23.00
N LEU A 93 5.54 30.20 22.18
CA LEU A 93 6.65 29.27 22.33
C LEU A 93 7.29 29.33 23.73
N PRO A 94 7.31 28.22 24.49
CA PRO A 94 8.32 27.95 25.49
C PRO A 94 9.50 27.19 24.87
N SER A 95 10.59 27.11 25.64
CA SER A 95 11.75 26.20 25.55
C SER A 95 11.77 25.09 24.48
N VAL A 96 12.95 24.91 23.87
CA VAL A 96 13.37 23.74 23.08
C VAL A 96 12.81 22.44 23.67
N LEU A 97 11.86 21.82 22.95
CA LEU A 97 11.23 20.55 23.30
C LEU A 97 12.01 19.40 22.68
N THR A 98 12.31 18.38 23.49
CA THR A 98 12.88 17.11 23.03
C THR A 98 11.75 16.12 22.75
N LEU A 99 11.39 15.97 21.47
CA LEU A 99 10.42 14.96 21.02
C LEU A 99 11.02 13.55 21.17
N ASP A 100 10.19 12.58 21.54
CA ASP A 100 10.55 11.17 21.68
C ASP A 100 9.53 10.24 20.99
N GLY A 101 9.78 8.92 21.05
CA GLY A 101 8.91 7.92 20.42
C GLY A 101 7.54 7.73 21.09
N SER A 102 7.31 8.34 22.24
CA SER A 102 6.08 8.30 23.05
C SER A 102 5.27 9.61 23.01
N THR A 103 5.80 10.64 22.35
CA THR A 103 5.15 11.96 22.25
C THR A 103 3.84 11.87 21.45
N GLU A 104 2.80 12.59 21.88
CA GLU A 104 1.50 12.57 21.20
C GLU A 104 1.58 13.16 19.78
N VAL A 105 0.79 12.61 18.84
CA VAL A 105 0.86 12.97 17.42
C VAL A 105 0.56 14.46 17.19
N GLU A 106 -0.40 15.05 17.92
CA GLU A 106 -0.69 16.48 17.84
C GLU A 106 0.47 17.37 18.29
N GLU A 107 1.23 16.93 19.30
CA GLU A 107 2.39 17.68 19.79
C GLU A 107 3.56 17.54 18.81
N GLU A 108 3.82 16.34 18.29
CA GLU A 108 4.83 16.11 17.26
C GLU A 108 4.56 16.97 16.01
N LEU A 109 3.31 17.01 15.54
CA LEU A 109 2.89 17.78 14.37
C LEU A 109 3.11 19.30 14.51
N ARG A 110 2.94 19.88 15.72
CA ARG A 110 3.16 21.32 15.96
C ARG A 110 4.61 21.75 15.70
N TYR A 111 5.56 20.86 15.94
CA TYR A 111 6.99 21.11 15.77
C TYR A 111 7.56 20.41 14.52
N LYS A 112 6.69 19.82 13.69
CA LYS A 112 7.08 19.07 12.48
C LYS A 112 7.40 20.01 11.32
N HIS A 113 8.63 20.51 11.32
CA HIS A 113 9.16 21.40 10.27
C HIS A 113 10.04 20.68 9.25
N ASP A 114 10.26 19.38 9.40
CA ASP A 114 11.14 18.55 8.58
C ASP A 114 10.40 17.47 7.78
N CYS A 115 11.04 16.96 6.72
CA CYS A 115 10.49 15.92 5.86
C CYS A 115 10.80 14.48 6.36
N LEU A 116 11.26 14.32 7.61
CA LEU A 116 11.49 12.98 8.18
C LEU A 116 10.16 12.32 8.56
N PRO A 117 10.08 10.97 8.61
CA PRO A 117 8.92 10.29 9.17
C PRO A 117 8.57 10.78 10.57
N LEU A 118 7.29 10.63 10.97
CA LEU A 118 6.88 10.84 12.35
C LEU A 118 7.62 9.85 13.28
N LEU A 119 7.94 10.29 14.49
CA LEU A 119 8.68 9.54 15.49
C LEU A 119 7.76 8.72 16.40
N ASN A 120 6.51 9.16 16.61
CA ASN A 120 5.50 8.45 17.41
C ASN A 120 5.41 6.96 17.02
N MET A 121 5.81 6.10 17.95
CA MET A 121 6.03 4.68 17.68
C MET A 121 4.73 3.89 17.53
N ASP A 122 3.66 4.30 18.21
CA ASP A 122 2.35 3.64 18.10
C ASP A 122 1.72 3.85 16.72
N LEU A 123 1.79 5.06 16.18
CA LEU A 123 1.32 5.38 14.83
C LEU A 123 2.16 4.65 13.78
N ARG A 124 3.49 4.61 13.93
CA ARG A 124 4.37 3.82 13.05
C ARG A 124 4.04 2.33 13.10
N LEU A 125 3.82 1.79 14.30
CA LEU A 125 3.47 0.38 14.50
C LEU A 125 2.10 0.04 13.91
N LYS A 126 1.12 0.96 14.02
CA LYS A 126 -0.18 0.85 13.35
C LYS A 126 -0.01 0.71 11.84
N TYR A 127 0.71 1.64 11.19
CA TYR A 127 0.95 1.56 9.75
C TYR A 127 1.76 0.31 9.33
N LEU A 128 2.75 -0.10 10.13
CA LEU A 128 3.50 -1.35 9.88
C LEU A 128 2.60 -2.59 9.92
N LYS A 129 1.67 -2.67 10.89
CA LYS A 129 0.66 -3.74 10.97
C LYS A 129 -0.32 -3.70 9.80
N GLU A 130 -0.75 -2.52 9.38
CA GLU A 130 -1.64 -2.33 8.22
C GLU A 130 -0.97 -2.70 6.87
N MET A 131 0.35 -2.57 6.74
CA MET A 131 1.10 -3.01 5.56
C MET A 131 1.30 -4.53 5.49
N TYR A 132 1.34 -5.22 6.64
CA TYR A 132 1.52 -6.67 6.74
C TYR A 132 0.38 -7.36 7.53
N PRO A 133 -0.89 -7.22 7.10
CA PRO A 133 -2.07 -7.59 7.90
C PRO A 133 -2.29 -9.10 8.08
N HIS A 134 -1.45 -9.93 7.47
CA HIS A 134 -1.51 -11.40 7.54
C HIS A 134 -0.26 -12.02 8.17
N VAL A 135 0.57 -11.22 8.85
CA VAL A 135 1.74 -11.68 9.59
C VAL A 135 1.71 -11.12 11.00
N SER A 136 1.79 -12.01 11.98
CA SER A 136 2.02 -11.65 13.37
C SER A 136 3.49 -11.86 13.73
N LEU A 137 4.17 -10.80 14.16
CA LEU A 137 5.57 -10.81 14.57
C LEU A 137 5.68 -10.70 16.09
N SER A 138 6.48 -11.57 16.70
CA SER A 138 6.75 -11.54 18.14
C SER A 138 8.21 -11.92 18.42
N MET A 139 8.79 -11.34 19.48
CA MET A 139 10.11 -11.74 19.96
C MET A 139 9.94 -12.75 21.09
N GLN A 140 10.47 -13.96 20.94
CA GLN A 140 10.43 -14.99 22.00
C GLN A 140 11.50 -14.74 23.07
N ASP A 141 12.68 -14.28 22.63
CA ASP A 141 13.77 -13.76 23.44
C ASP A 141 14.43 -12.59 22.68
N SER A 142 15.53 -12.03 23.19
CA SER A 142 16.23 -10.92 22.52
C SER A 142 16.95 -11.28 21.21
N ARG A 143 16.89 -12.54 20.77
CA ARG A 143 17.63 -13.09 19.62
C ARG A 143 16.76 -13.89 18.65
N THR A 144 15.52 -14.21 19.01
CA THR A 144 14.65 -15.13 18.28
C THR A 144 13.36 -14.43 17.91
N LEU A 145 13.22 -14.11 16.62
CA LEU A 145 11.99 -13.59 16.02
C LEU A 145 11.11 -14.77 15.62
N VAL A 146 9.84 -14.74 16.05
CA VAL A 146 8.79 -15.65 15.61
C VAL A 146 7.84 -14.88 14.70
N ALA A 147 7.68 -15.36 13.47
CA ALA A 147 6.75 -14.84 12.48
C ALA A 147 5.68 -15.89 12.16
N GLU A 148 4.42 -15.55 12.42
CA GLU A 148 3.26 -16.39 12.13
C GLU A 148 2.51 -15.85 10.92
N PHE A 149 2.38 -16.68 9.89
CA PHE A 149 1.73 -16.37 8.62
C PHE A 149 0.32 -16.98 8.64
N HIS A 150 -0.68 -16.11 8.54
CA HIS A 150 -2.08 -16.44 8.78
C HIS A 150 -3.03 -15.89 7.72
N ARG A 151 -2.58 -15.75 6.46
CA ARG A 151 -3.47 -15.39 5.35
C ARG A 151 -4.49 -16.49 5.06
N MET A 152 -4.11 -17.76 5.26
CA MET A 152 -5.04 -18.89 5.28
C MET A 152 -5.36 -19.30 6.71
N ALA A 153 -6.49 -18.85 7.24
CA ALA A 153 -6.90 -19.11 8.63
C ALA A 153 -7.06 -20.62 8.99
N GLN A 154 -7.20 -21.51 7.99
CA GLN A 154 -7.37 -22.95 8.20
C GLN A 154 -6.04 -23.73 8.33
N ASP A 155 -4.93 -23.18 7.84
CA ASP A 155 -3.59 -23.80 7.93
C ASP A 155 -2.51 -22.71 7.96
N PRO A 156 -2.42 -21.95 9.07
CA PRO A 156 -1.32 -21.02 9.30
C PRO A 156 0.01 -21.77 9.46
N PHE A 157 1.13 -21.06 9.31
CA PHE A 157 2.45 -21.63 9.59
C PHE A 157 3.36 -20.62 10.27
N GLN A 158 4.33 -21.13 11.01
CA GLN A 158 5.26 -20.33 11.80
C GLN A 158 6.71 -20.51 11.31
N LEU A 159 7.45 -19.41 11.38
CA LEU A 159 8.87 -19.28 11.12
C LEU A 159 9.53 -18.79 12.41
N GLN A 160 10.58 -19.47 12.86
CA GLN A 160 11.45 -18.98 13.93
C GLN A 160 12.83 -18.68 13.36
N LEU A 161 13.30 -17.46 13.57
CA LEU A 161 14.55 -16.93 13.02
C LEU A 161 15.46 -16.48 14.17
N LYS A 162 16.64 -17.13 14.31
CA LYS A 162 17.67 -16.70 15.26
C LYS A 162 18.54 -15.60 14.63
N LEU A 163 18.31 -14.36 15.05
CA LEU A 163 18.98 -13.14 14.56
C LEU A 163 20.51 -13.18 14.71
N SER A 164 21.03 -13.88 15.73
CA SER A 164 22.48 -13.97 16.00
C SER A 164 23.22 -15.04 15.18
N GLY A 165 22.54 -15.82 14.34
CA GLY A 165 23.16 -16.91 13.58
C GLY A 165 22.48 -17.31 12.27
N GLY A 166 21.38 -16.64 11.88
CA GLY A 166 20.63 -16.95 10.66
C GLY A 166 19.93 -18.31 10.67
N GLU A 167 19.84 -18.98 11.82
CA GLU A 167 19.23 -20.31 11.91
C GLU A 167 17.70 -20.21 11.75
N VAL A 168 17.17 -20.94 10.76
CA VAL A 168 15.76 -20.92 10.37
C VAL A 168 15.06 -22.23 10.72
N THR A 169 14.12 -22.15 11.66
CA THR A 169 13.15 -23.21 11.95
C THR A 169 11.81 -22.87 11.31
N LEU A 170 11.17 -23.87 10.70
CA LEU A 170 9.92 -23.75 9.94
C LEU A 170 8.97 -24.85 10.40
N SER A 171 7.68 -24.54 10.49
CA SER A 171 6.61 -25.51 10.77
C SER A 171 6.61 -26.68 9.77
N GLU A 172 6.17 -27.84 10.23
CA GLU A 172 6.27 -29.10 9.47
C GLU A 172 5.41 -29.11 8.19
N ASN A 173 4.26 -28.45 8.21
CA ASN A 173 3.33 -28.31 7.07
C ASN A 173 3.98 -27.66 5.83
N VAL A 174 4.90 -26.72 6.03
CA VAL A 174 5.58 -25.98 4.95
C VAL A 174 7.06 -26.36 4.77
N ARG A 175 7.62 -27.19 5.66
CA ARG A 175 9.05 -27.53 5.76
C ARG A 175 9.69 -27.98 4.45
N TRP A 176 8.97 -28.73 3.62
CA TRP A 176 9.49 -29.25 2.35
C TRP A 176 9.53 -28.18 1.26
N VAL A 177 8.43 -27.43 1.08
CA VAL A 177 8.31 -26.41 0.02
C VAL A 177 9.19 -25.19 0.32
N LEU A 178 9.24 -24.76 1.59
CA LEU A 178 10.09 -23.67 2.07
C LEU A 178 11.51 -24.14 2.44
N GLY A 179 11.85 -25.41 2.20
CA GLY A 179 13.17 -25.98 2.47
C GLY A 179 14.33 -25.17 1.88
N PRO A 180 14.26 -24.72 0.61
CA PRO A 180 15.30 -23.88 -0.01
C PRO A 180 15.48 -22.50 0.62
N LEU A 181 14.52 -21.99 1.42
CA LEU A 181 14.74 -20.74 2.16
C LEU A 181 15.70 -20.96 3.35
N LYS A 182 15.86 -22.20 3.85
CA LYS A 182 16.77 -22.47 4.97
C LYS A 182 18.26 -22.39 4.61
N THR A 183 18.60 -22.52 3.32
CA THR A 183 19.98 -22.37 2.85
C THR A 183 20.36 -20.90 2.60
N MET A 184 19.37 -20.00 2.53
CA MET A 184 19.59 -18.57 2.37
C MET A 184 20.11 -17.95 3.68
N GLN A 185 21.30 -17.34 3.61
CA GLN A 185 21.91 -16.63 4.75
C GLN A 185 21.25 -15.27 5.06
N ASN A 186 20.41 -14.75 4.15
CA ASN A 186 19.78 -13.44 4.29
C ASN A 186 18.41 -13.57 5.00
N PRO A 187 18.27 -13.12 6.27
CA PRO A 187 17.01 -13.24 7.01
C PRO A 187 15.84 -12.48 6.36
N THR A 188 16.13 -11.37 5.67
CA THR A 188 15.12 -10.58 4.96
C THR A 188 14.53 -11.36 3.78
N ALA A 189 15.37 -12.08 3.03
CA ALA A 189 14.92 -12.92 1.93
C ALA A 189 14.07 -14.10 2.42
N VAL A 190 14.40 -14.68 3.58
CA VAL A 190 13.59 -15.74 4.20
C VAL A 190 12.21 -15.20 4.63
N LEU A 191 12.17 -14.07 5.34
CA LEU A 191 10.91 -13.45 5.79
C LEU A 191 10.01 -13.06 4.60
N GLN A 192 10.59 -12.42 3.58
CA GLN A 192 9.87 -12.04 2.36
C GLN A 192 9.42 -13.28 1.57
N GLY A 193 10.28 -14.28 1.40
CA GLY A 193 9.95 -15.54 0.73
C GLY A 193 8.78 -16.27 1.39
N CYS A 194 8.74 -16.34 2.73
CA CYS A 194 7.62 -16.90 3.49
C CYS A 194 6.33 -16.08 3.31
N TYR A 195 6.38 -14.75 3.39
CA TYR A 195 5.21 -13.89 3.20
C TYR A 195 4.60 -14.02 1.80
N GLU A 196 5.46 -14.02 0.79
CA GLU A 196 5.08 -14.14 -0.61
C GLU A 196 4.57 -15.55 -0.93
N PHE A 197 5.15 -16.59 -0.32
CA PHE A 197 4.63 -17.95 -0.42
C PHE A 197 3.21 -18.05 0.14
N ASP A 198 2.93 -17.51 1.32
CA ASP A 198 1.57 -17.50 1.91
C ASP A 198 0.57 -16.73 1.01
N ARG A 199 1.02 -15.62 0.40
CA ARG A 199 0.22 -14.87 -0.58
C ARG A 199 -0.11 -15.70 -1.83
N LEU A 200 0.87 -16.36 -2.43
CA LEU A 200 0.68 -17.20 -3.62
C LEU A 200 -0.15 -18.45 -3.31
N ARG A 201 0.07 -19.07 -2.15
CA ARG A 201 -0.69 -20.22 -1.65
C ARG A 201 -2.17 -19.88 -1.49
N CYS A 202 -2.48 -18.78 -0.80
CA CYS A 202 -3.84 -18.27 -0.67
C CYS A 202 -4.47 -17.97 -2.05
N ARG A 203 -3.72 -17.32 -2.97
CA ARG A 203 -4.23 -17.01 -4.31
C ARG A 203 -4.51 -18.25 -5.16
N ARG A 204 -3.74 -19.34 -4.99
CA ARG A 204 -4.04 -20.65 -5.60
C ARG A 204 -5.37 -21.21 -5.11
N GLU A 205 -5.61 -21.22 -3.80
CA GLU A 205 -6.87 -21.75 -3.24
C GLU A 205 -8.07 -20.93 -3.73
N MET A 206 -7.97 -19.59 -3.77
CA MET A 206 -9.00 -18.73 -4.38
C MET A 206 -9.26 -19.10 -5.84
N LEU A 207 -8.20 -19.23 -6.65
CA LEU A 207 -8.29 -19.58 -8.06
C LEU A 207 -8.99 -20.95 -8.25
N PHE A 208 -8.63 -21.95 -7.44
CA PHE A 208 -9.25 -23.27 -7.49
C PHE A 208 -10.72 -23.25 -7.05
N GLN A 209 -11.09 -22.42 -6.06
CA GLN A 209 -12.48 -22.22 -5.64
C GLN A 209 -13.31 -21.52 -6.74
N GLU A 210 -12.77 -20.48 -7.37
CA GLU A 210 -13.39 -19.77 -8.49
C GLU A 210 -13.66 -20.72 -9.68
N ILE A 211 -12.65 -21.52 -10.07
CA ILE A 211 -12.79 -22.52 -11.14
C ILE A 211 -13.78 -23.63 -10.76
N SER A 212 -13.73 -24.13 -9.52
CA SER A 212 -14.65 -25.18 -9.04
C SER A 212 -16.11 -24.70 -9.01
N THR A 213 -16.32 -23.43 -8.65
CA THR A 213 -17.66 -22.79 -8.67
C THR A 213 -18.19 -22.69 -10.11
N PHE A 214 -17.33 -22.28 -11.05
CA PHE A 214 -17.67 -22.29 -12.48
C PHE A 214 -17.99 -23.71 -12.98
N ALA A 215 -17.14 -24.69 -12.67
CA ALA A 215 -17.32 -26.10 -13.06
C ALA A 215 -18.64 -26.70 -12.52
N GLY A 216 -18.93 -26.48 -11.24
CA GLY A 216 -20.18 -26.90 -10.60
C GLY A 216 -21.42 -26.33 -11.28
N SER A 217 -21.39 -25.05 -11.68
CA SER A 217 -22.49 -24.41 -12.45
C SER A 217 -22.76 -25.04 -13.83
N LYS A 218 -21.81 -25.83 -14.34
CA LYS A 218 -21.88 -26.54 -15.63
C LYS A 218 -22.07 -28.06 -15.48
N GLY A 219 -22.21 -28.57 -14.26
CA GLY A 219 -22.32 -30.01 -13.99
C GLY A 219 -21.01 -30.77 -14.25
N ILE A 220 -19.86 -30.10 -14.12
CA ILE A 220 -18.52 -30.70 -14.16
C ILE A 220 -18.11 -30.96 -12.70
N SER A 221 -17.67 -32.18 -12.37
CA SER A 221 -17.19 -32.50 -11.03
C SER A 221 -15.76 -32.02 -10.83
N SER A 222 -15.50 -31.30 -9.75
CA SER A 222 -14.18 -30.77 -9.38
C SER A 222 -13.61 -31.47 -8.15
N HIS A 223 -12.34 -31.86 -8.20
CA HIS A 223 -11.60 -32.44 -7.07
C HIS A 223 -10.25 -31.73 -6.89
N THR A 224 -9.98 -31.23 -5.69
CA THR A 224 -8.74 -30.51 -5.35
C THR A 224 -7.90 -31.32 -4.38
N SER A 225 -6.61 -31.49 -4.69
CA SER A 225 -5.63 -32.20 -3.86
C SER A 225 -4.30 -31.47 -3.88
N GLY A 226 -4.09 -30.58 -2.90
CA GLY A 226 -2.84 -29.83 -2.75
C GLY A 226 -2.59 -28.85 -3.90
N SER A 227 -1.59 -29.13 -4.74
CA SER A 227 -1.29 -28.34 -5.94
C SER A 227 -2.12 -28.73 -7.17
N LEU A 228 -2.92 -29.79 -7.12
CA LEU A 228 -3.68 -30.33 -8.26
C LEU A 228 -5.17 -30.01 -8.14
N LEU A 229 -5.75 -29.43 -9.18
CA LEU A 229 -7.19 -29.35 -9.42
C LEU A 229 -7.53 -30.24 -10.62
N SER A 230 -8.44 -31.20 -10.43
CA SER A 230 -8.96 -32.06 -11.50
C SER A 230 -10.43 -31.73 -11.75
N LEU A 231 -10.79 -31.54 -13.01
CA LEU A 231 -12.15 -31.29 -13.47
C LEU A 231 -12.59 -32.47 -14.36
N GLU A 232 -13.73 -33.08 -14.08
CA GLU A 232 -14.17 -34.32 -14.73
C GLU A 232 -15.59 -34.21 -15.28
N ARG A 233 -15.80 -34.71 -16.49
CA ARG A 233 -17.12 -34.85 -17.11
C ARG A 233 -17.15 -36.09 -18.01
N GLY A 234 -17.73 -37.17 -17.51
CA GLY A 234 -17.80 -38.45 -18.22
C GLY A 234 -16.41 -39.03 -18.49
N ALA A 235 -16.03 -39.13 -19.77
CA ALA A 235 -14.74 -39.67 -20.20
C ALA A 235 -13.57 -38.66 -20.14
N LEU A 236 -13.85 -37.36 -19.94
CA LEU A 236 -12.86 -36.29 -20.00
C LEU A 236 -12.46 -35.82 -18.60
N ASN A 237 -11.15 -35.68 -18.39
CA ASN A 237 -10.54 -35.15 -17.16
C ASN A 237 -9.51 -34.07 -17.54
N LEU A 238 -9.74 -32.83 -17.11
CA LEU A 238 -8.83 -31.71 -17.30
C LEU A 238 -8.15 -31.39 -15.96
N GLN A 239 -6.84 -31.54 -15.91
CA GLN A 239 -6.04 -31.35 -14.71
C GLN A 239 -5.20 -30.09 -14.81
N PHE A 240 -5.25 -29.27 -13.75
CA PHE A 240 -4.42 -28.08 -13.56
C PHE A 240 -3.51 -28.31 -12.36
N ARG A 241 -2.21 -28.14 -12.54
CA ARG A 241 -1.23 -28.22 -11.45
C ARG A 241 -0.55 -26.89 -11.23
N PHE A 242 -0.78 -26.30 -10.06
CA PHE A 242 -0.20 -25.03 -9.64
C PHE A 242 0.92 -25.28 -8.62
N GLU A 243 2.15 -25.29 -9.12
CA GLU A 243 3.37 -25.43 -8.33
C GLU A 243 3.91 -24.04 -7.92
N ILE A 244 4.47 -23.95 -6.71
CA ILE A 244 5.12 -22.72 -6.20
C ILE A 244 6.57 -23.09 -5.94
N ASP A 245 7.46 -22.67 -6.83
CA ASP A 245 8.88 -22.99 -6.81
C ASP A 245 9.68 -21.92 -6.08
N ILE A 246 10.60 -22.36 -5.23
CA ILE A 246 11.56 -21.50 -4.54
C ILE A 246 12.96 -21.94 -4.97
N GLN A 247 13.66 -21.04 -5.67
CA GLN A 247 15.02 -21.28 -6.14
C GLN A 247 15.97 -20.29 -5.47
N GLU A 248 17.15 -20.75 -5.05
CA GLU A 248 18.15 -19.93 -4.33
C GLU A 248 18.60 -18.68 -5.10
N LYS A 249 18.45 -18.67 -6.43
CA LYS A 249 18.80 -17.54 -7.32
C LYS A 249 17.78 -16.41 -7.31
N PHE A 250 16.55 -16.65 -6.83
CA PHE A 250 15.47 -15.69 -6.86
C PHE A 250 15.03 -15.30 -5.45
N LEU A 251 14.89 -13.99 -5.21
CA LEU A 251 14.43 -13.45 -3.92
C LEU A 251 12.95 -13.74 -3.64
N PHE A 252 12.17 -14.10 -4.67
CA PHE A 252 10.74 -14.31 -4.57
C PHE A 252 10.33 -15.70 -5.09
N PRO A 253 9.33 -16.35 -4.47
CA PRO A 253 8.73 -17.58 -4.99
C PRO A 253 8.11 -17.34 -6.37
N HIS A 254 8.28 -18.32 -7.26
CA HIS A 254 7.75 -18.33 -8.61
C HIS A 254 6.57 -19.32 -8.71
N THR A 255 5.62 -19.05 -9.59
CA THR A 255 4.46 -19.93 -9.82
C THR A 255 4.52 -20.57 -11.19
N ARG A 256 4.23 -21.87 -11.27
CA ARG A 256 4.11 -22.61 -12.52
C ARG A 256 2.74 -23.27 -12.59
N LEU A 257 2.04 -23.06 -13.70
CA LEU A 257 0.75 -23.69 -13.97
C LEU A 257 0.90 -24.65 -15.15
N GLU A 258 0.86 -25.96 -14.87
CA GLU A 258 0.76 -26.99 -15.90
C GLU A 258 -0.71 -27.37 -16.11
N SER A 259 -1.09 -27.70 -17.35
CA SER A 259 -2.38 -28.29 -17.70
C SER A 259 -2.24 -29.58 -18.49
N ARG A 260 -3.12 -30.54 -18.24
CA ARG A 260 -3.15 -31.84 -18.92
C ARG A 260 -4.59 -32.28 -19.13
N LEU A 261 -4.97 -32.59 -20.37
CA LEU A 261 -6.24 -33.23 -20.69
C LEU A 261 -6.04 -34.74 -20.79
N LEU A 262 -6.92 -35.51 -20.16
CA LEU A 262 -6.98 -36.96 -20.26
C LEU A 262 -8.36 -37.38 -20.78
N LYS A 263 -8.39 -38.39 -21.64
CA LYS A 263 -9.60 -39.03 -22.14
C LYS A 263 -9.53 -40.52 -21.82
N ASN A 264 -10.48 -41.04 -21.04
CA ASN A 264 -10.43 -42.40 -20.48
C ASN A 264 -9.10 -42.68 -19.74
N SER A 265 -8.62 -41.72 -18.94
CA SER A 265 -7.32 -41.76 -18.25
C SER A 265 -6.07 -41.81 -19.15
N ILE A 266 -6.21 -41.67 -20.47
CA ILE A 266 -5.10 -41.57 -21.42
C ILE A 266 -4.82 -40.08 -21.69
N PRO A 267 -3.58 -39.58 -21.52
CA PRO A 267 -3.22 -38.21 -21.87
C PRO A 267 -3.47 -37.89 -23.35
N VAL A 268 -4.10 -36.76 -23.62
CA VAL A 268 -4.31 -36.23 -24.97
C VAL A 268 -3.11 -35.37 -25.34
N SER A 269 -2.25 -35.88 -26.23
CA SER A 269 -1.03 -35.17 -26.68
C SER A 269 -1.26 -34.17 -27.83
N THR A 270 -2.44 -34.18 -28.46
CA THR A 270 -2.79 -33.29 -29.58
C THR A 270 -4.24 -32.80 -29.44
N PRO A 271 -4.51 -31.48 -29.43
CA PRO A 271 -3.53 -30.38 -29.39
C PRO A 271 -2.69 -30.40 -28.10
N ASP A 272 -1.57 -29.68 -28.09
CA ASP A 272 -0.83 -29.43 -26.86
C ASP A 272 -1.61 -28.44 -25.99
N VAL A 273 -2.23 -28.97 -24.93
CA VAL A 273 -3.11 -28.23 -24.02
C VAL A 273 -2.33 -27.14 -23.27
N GLN A 274 -1.03 -27.34 -23.02
CA GLN A 274 -0.21 -26.38 -22.31
C GLN A 274 0.01 -25.11 -23.12
N SER A 275 0.41 -25.21 -24.40
CA SER A 275 0.56 -24.04 -25.26
C SER A 275 -0.76 -23.30 -25.51
N VAL A 276 -1.89 -24.02 -25.57
CA VAL A 276 -3.23 -23.39 -25.63
C VAL A 276 -3.53 -22.62 -24.35
N LEU A 277 -3.26 -23.20 -23.16
CA LEU A 277 -3.43 -22.50 -21.89
C LEU A 277 -2.56 -21.24 -21.81
N GLU A 278 -1.29 -21.34 -22.17
CA GLU A 278 -0.34 -20.22 -22.13
C GLU A 278 -0.79 -19.06 -23.04
N GLY A 279 -1.26 -19.36 -24.26
CA GLY A 279 -1.86 -18.36 -25.16
C GLY A 279 -3.11 -17.70 -24.57
N LEU A 280 -4.05 -18.50 -24.05
CA LEU A 280 -5.27 -17.99 -23.41
C LEU A 280 -4.98 -17.15 -22.17
N MET A 281 -3.97 -17.52 -21.37
CA MET A 281 -3.53 -16.74 -20.21
C MET A 281 -2.84 -15.43 -20.61
N GLN A 282 -2.12 -15.40 -21.74
CA GLN A 282 -1.50 -14.19 -22.27
C GLN A 282 -2.52 -13.20 -22.84
N GLU A 283 -3.59 -13.71 -23.47
CA GLU A 283 -4.65 -12.88 -24.09
C GLU A 283 -5.70 -12.41 -23.07
N TYR A 284 -6.21 -13.30 -22.22
CA TYR A 284 -7.34 -13.03 -21.32
C TYR A 284 -6.96 -12.89 -19.84
N GLY A 285 -5.70 -13.18 -19.48
CA GLY A 285 -5.25 -13.27 -18.10
C GLY A 285 -5.55 -14.64 -17.45
N VAL A 286 -5.02 -14.86 -16.24
CA VAL A 286 -4.96 -16.19 -15.60
C VAL A 286 -6.32 -16.86 -15.43
N LEU A 287 -7.23 -16.27 -14.63
CA LEU A 287 -8.55 -16.87 -14.37
C LEU A 287 -9.40 -16.96 -15.65
N PRO A 288 -9.58 -15.89 -16.46
CA PRO A 288 -10.40 -15.97 -17.66
C PRO A 288 -9.85 -16.97 -18.68
N GLY A 289 -8.52 -17.02 -18.90
CA GLY A 289 -7.90 -17.98 -19.80
C GLY A 289 -8.11 -19.44 -19.38
N ILE A 290 -8.04 -19.74 -18.08
CA ILE A 290 -8.39 -21.07 -17.54
C ILE A 290 -9.88 -21.38 -17.77
N VAL A 291 -10.77 -20.41 -17.57
CA VAL A 291 -12.21 -20.59 -17.78
C VAL A 291 -12.55 -20.81 -19.26
N GLU A 292 -11.91 -20.11 -20.19
CA GLU A 292 -12.05 -20.37 -21.63
C GLU A 292 -11.54 -21.76 -22.02
N LEU A 293 -10.40 -22.22 -21.46
CA LEU A 293 -9.95 -23.60 -21.68
C LEU A 293 -10.96 -24.63 -21.13
N CYS A 294 -11.53 -24.38 -19.95
CA CYS A 294 -12.57 -25.25 -19.39
C CYS A 294 -13.81 -25.30 -20.30
N LYS A 295 -14.22 -24.17 -20.90
CA LYS A 295 -15.29 -24.16 -21.90
C LYS A 295 -14.91 -24.98 -23.13
N ALA A 296 -13.72 -24.77 -23.70
CA ALA A 296 -13.25 -25.48 -24.88
C ALA A 296 -13.13 -27.01 -24.68
N CYS A 297 -12.85 -27.47 -23.44
CA CYS A 297 -12.75 -28.89 -23.13
C CYS A 297 -14.08 -29.57 -22.77
N PHE A 298 -15.07 -28.83 -22.26
CA PHE A 298 -16.29 -29.43 -21.67
C PHE A 298 -17.62 -28.97 -22.29
N THR A 299 -17.61 -28.07 -23.28
CA THR A 299 -18.83 -27.59 -23.99
C THR A 299 -18.94 -28.22 -25.36
#